data_AF-A0A348WAM1-F1
#
_entry.id   AF-A0A348WAM1-F1
#
_cell.length_a   1.000
_cell.length_b   1.000
_cell.length_c   1.000
_cell.angle_alpha   90.00
_cell.angle_beta   90.00
_cell.angle_gamma   90.00
#
_symmetry.space_group_name_H-M   'P 1'
#
loop_
_entity.id
_entity.type
_entity.pdbx_description
1 polymer ?
#
loop_
_entity_poly.entity_id
_entity_poly.type
_entity_poly.pdbx_seq_one_letter_code
_entity_poly.pdbx_strand_id
1 'polypeptide(L)' 'MLYGLAVLCFVLWIVGYIWIARLACAFGSVNVTSCGIPSIGSLGREDFLFLVAIPWSLILTLFFLGVVLARRGSAARR' A
#
# COMPACT_ATOMS: atom_id res chain seq x y z
N MET A 1 -15.54 -11.70 -0.48
CA MET A 1 -14.55 -11.62 -1.56
C MET A 1 -13.74 -10.32 -1.54
N LEU A 2 -14.37 -9.13 -1.57
CA LEU A 2 -13.64 -7.85 -1.59
C LEU A 2 -12.69 -7.61 -0.40
N TYR A 3 -13.06 -8.08 0.80
CA TYR A 3 -12.17 -8.00 1.96
C TYR A 3 -10.86 -8.79 1.79
N GLY A 4 -10.93 -9.98 1.18
CA GLY A 4 -9.74 -10.77 0.88
C GLY A 4 -8.83 -10.09 -0.14
N LEU A 5 -9.43 -9.44 -1.14
CA LEU A 5 -8.70 -8.64 -2.13
C LEU A 5 -8.00 -7.43 -1.48
N ALA A 6 -8.70 -6.72 -0.58
CA ALA A 6 -8.14 -5.57 0.13
C ALA A 6 -6.94 -5.97 1.02
N VAL A 7 -7.04 -7.09 1.75
CA VAL A 7 -5.93 -7.63 2.54
C VAL A 7 -4.75 -8.02 1.64
N LEU A 8 -5.02 -8.68 0.51
CA LEU A 8 -3.98 -9.08 -0.42
C LEU A 8 -3.26 -7.88 -1.05
N CYS A 9 -4.01 -6.84 -1.44
CA CYS A 9 -3.44 -5.57 -1.89
C CYS A 9 -2.60 -4.89 -0.80
N PHE A 10 -3.02 -4.94 0.47
CA PHE A 10 -2.26 -4.38 1.58
C PHE A 10 -0.92 -5.10 1.80
N VAL A 11 -0.93 -6.44 1.74
CA VAL A 11 0.31 -7.23 1.85
C VAL A 11 1.25 -6.95 0.67
N LEU A 12 0.72 -6.94 -0.56
CA LEU A 12 1.50 -6.61 -1.75
C LEU A 12 2.10 -5.20 -1.68
N TRP A 13 1.36 -4.24 -1.13
CA TRP A 13 1.85 -2.89 -0.92
C TRP A 13 3.04 -2.85 0.05
N ILE A 14 2.96 -3.55 1.20
CA ILE A 14 4.08 -3.63 2.15
C ILE A 14 5.31 -4.26 1.51
N VAL A 15 5.12 -5.39 0.83
CA VAL A 15 6.22 -6.12 0.17
C VAL A 15 6.85 -5.26 -0.93
N GLY A 16 6.02 -4.62 -1.76
CA GLY A 16 6.47 -3.72 -2.81
C GLY A 16 7.23 -2.51 -2.28
N TYR A 17 6.73 -1.88 -1.21
CA TYR A 17 7.40 -0.75 -0.57
C TYR A 17 8.80 -1.13 -0.06
N ILE A 18 8.90 -2.25 0.65
CA ILE A 18 10.20 -2.76 1.15
C ILE A 18 11.11 -3.11 -0.02
N TRP A 19 10.60 -3.78 -1.05
CA TRP A 19 11.39 -4.20 -2.21
C TRP A 19 11.95 -2.99 -2.97
N ILE A 20 11.14 -1.97 -3.23
CA ILE A 20 11.58 -0.75 -3.91
C ILE A 20 12.63 0.00 -3.05
N ALA A 21 12.40 0.12 -1.74
CA ALA A 21 13.38 0.71 -0.83
C ALA A 21 14.72 -0.04 -0.85
N ARG A 22 14.69 -1.38 -0.88
CA ARG A 22 15.90 -2.22 -0.96
C ARG A 22 16.60 -2.10 -2.32
N LEU A 23 15.85 -2.02 -3.41
CA LEU A 23 16.41 -1.78 -4.74
C LEU A 23 17.08 -0.41 -4.82
N ALA A 24 16.42 0.64 -4.32
CA ALA A 24 17.00 1.98 -4.25
C ALA A 24 18.31 1.99 -3.44
N CYS A 25 18.38 1.19 -2.38
CA CYS A 25 19.61 0.99 -1.62
C CYS A 25 20.71 0.23 -2.38
N ALA A 26 20.35 -0.78 -3.18
CA ALA A 26 21.32 -1.57 -3.95
C ALA A 26 21.90 -0.80 -5.15
N PHE A 27 21.12 0.08 -5.77
CA PHE A 27 21.54 0.86 -6.95
C PHE A 27 22.01 2.28 -6.62
N GLY A 28 21.60 2.83 -5.48
CA GLY A 28 21.79 4.25 -5.14
C GLY A 28 23.06 4.59 -4.37
N SER A 29 23.81 3.62 -3.83
CA SER A 29 25.01 3.96 -3.05
C SER A 29 26.07 2.86 -3.02
N VAL A 30 27.26 3.21 -3.52
CA VAL A 30 28.48 2.41 -3.41
C VAL A 30 29.15 2.51 -2.02
N ASN A 31 28.61 3.29 -1.08
CA ASN A 31 29.36 3.67 0.13
C ASN A 31 28.55 3.80 1.44
N VAL A 32 27.38 3.17 1.58
CA VAL A 32 26.63 3.23 2.86
C VAL A 32 26.42 1.83 3.43
N THR A 33 27.21 1.52 4.45
CA THR A 33 27.13 0.31 5.29
C THR A 33 25.81 0.17 6.05
N SER A 34 24.91 1.16 5.98
CA SER A 34 23.59 1.16 6.61
C SER A 34 22.56 1.90 5.74
N CYS A 35 22.20 1.35 4.57
CA CYS A 35 21.06 1.87 3.83
C CYS A 35 19.76 1.44 4.51
N GLY A 36 19.16 2.36 5.27
CA GLY A 36 17.90 2.15 5.97
C GLY A 36 16.69 2.27 5.05
N ILE A 37 15.57 1.63 5.43
CA ILE A 37 14.29 1.84 4.76
C ILE A 37 13.85 3.28 5.09
N PRO A 38 13.68 4.17 4.09
CA PRO A 38 13.29 5.55 4.35
C PRO A 38 11.93 5.55 5.05
N SER A 39 11.77 6.42 6.05
CA SER A 39 10.47 6.60 6.68
C SER A 39 9.52 7.30 5.72
N ILE A 40 8.22 7.03 5.85
CA ILE A 40 7.20 7.56 4.94
C ILE A 40 7.19 9.10 4.92
N GLY A 41 7.50 9.73 6.05
CA GLY A 41 7.59 11.20 6.16
C GLY A 41 8.87 11.81 5.58
N SER A 42 9.85 11.00 5.20
CA SER A 42 11.11 11.43 4.58
C SER A 42 11.12 11.28 3.06
N LEU A 43 10.05 10.73 2.47
CA LEU A 43 9.91 10.56 1.02
C LEU A 43 9.70 11.92 0.33
N GLY A 44 10.23 12.04 -0.89
CA GLY A 44 9.88 13.14 -1.78
C GLY A 44 8.38 13.18 -2.07
N ARG A 45 7.85 14.34 -2.45
CA ARG A 45 6.40 14.51 -2.68
C ARG A 45 5.86 13.57 -3.76
N GLU A 46 6.63 13.38 -4.82
CA GLU A 46 6.30 12.46 -5.92
C GLU A 46 6.35 11.00 -5.49
N ASP A 47 7.42 10.60 -4.80
CA ASP A 47 7.60 9.25 -4.28
C ASP A 47 6.49 8.89 -3.28
N PHE A 48 6.13 9.80 -2.39
CA PHE A 48 5.04 9.61 -1.43
C PHE A 48 3.69 9.40 -2.13
N LEU A 49 3.40 10.17 -3.18
CA LEU A 49 2.15 10.03 -3.94
C LEU A 49 2.06 8.65 -4.60
N PHE A 50 3.12 8.21 -5.27
CA PHE A 50 3.15 6.93 -5.98
C PHE A 50 3.27 5.72 -5.06
N LEU A 51 4.16 5.78 -4.07
CA LEU A 51 4.44 4.66 -3.18
C LEU A 51 3.41 4.52 -2.07
N VAL A 52 2.70 5.58 -1.68
CA VAL A 52 1.84 5.54 -0.49
C VAL A 52 0.43 5.98 -0.81
N ALA A 53 0.22 7.20 -1.31
CA ALA A 53 -1.12 7.77 -1.44
C ALA A 53 -2.00 7.01 -2.43
N ILE A 54 -1.50 6.70 -3.63
CA ILE A 54 -2.24 5.98 -4.66
C ILE A 54 -2.61 4.55 -4.19
N PRO A 55 -1.67 3.71 -3.73
CA PRO A 55 -2.01 2.37 -3.24
C PRO A 55 -2.99 2.39 -2.07
N TRP A 56 -2.82 3.30 -1.10
CA TRP A 56 -3.72 3.43 0.03
C TRP A 56 -5.13 3.84 -0.38
N SER A 57 -5.26 4.78 -1.33
CA SER A 57 -6.57 5.18 -1.85
C SER A 57 -7.32 3.99 -2.48
N LEU A 58 -6.61 3.11 -3.20
CA LEU A 58 -7.19 1.92 -3.81
C LEU A 58 -7.67 0.92 -2.74
N ILE A 59 -6.82 0.63 -1.74
CA ILE A 59 -7.14 -0.30 -0.65
C ILE A 59 -8.35 0.20 0.15
N LEU A 60 -8.38 1.49 0.50
CA LEU A 60 -9.49 2.09 1.24
C LEU A 60 -10.79 2.07 0.43
N THR A 61 -10.73 2.33 -0.88
CA THR A 61 -11.89 2.28 -1.77
C THR A 61 -12.46 0.86 -1.84
N LEU A 62 -11.60 -0.15 -2.01
CA LEU A 62 -12.02 -1.56 -2.03
C LEU A 62 -12.63 -2.00 -0.70
N PHE A 63 -12.02 -1.57 0.41
CA PHE A 63 -12.54 -1.85 1.75
C PHE A 63 -13.91 -1.20 1.97
N PHE A 64 -14.04 0.08 1.64
CA PHE A 64 -15.30 0.82 1.77
C PHE A 64 -16.40 0.21 0.89
N LEU A 65 -16.06 -0.15 -0.35
CA LEU A 65 -16.99 -0.81 -1.26
C LEU A 65 -17.44 -2.18 -0.71
N GLY A 66 -16.52 -2.94 -0.11
CA GLY A 66 -16.84 -4.16 0.62
C GLY A 66 -17.86 -3.94 1.74
N VAL A 67 -17.68 -2.89 2.53
CA VAL A 67 -18.61 -2.51 3.61
C VAL A 67 -19.98 -2.11 3.08
N VAL A 68 -20.04 -1.26 2.04
CA VAL A 68 -21.31 -0.83 1.45
C VAL A 68 -22.08 -2.01 0.86
N LEU A 69 -21.40 -2.90 0.14
CA LEU A 69 -22.02 -4.08 -0.46
C LEU A 69 -22.47 -5.10 0.60
N ALA A 70 -21.70 -5.31 1.67
CA ALA A 70 -22.11 -6.18 2.77
C ALA A 70 -23.38 -5.66 3.47
N ARG A 71 -23.47 -4.33 3.68
CA ARG A 71 -24.66 -3.70 4.27
C ARG A 71 -25.87 -3.76 3.34
N ARG A 72 -25.70 -3.51 2.04
CA ARG A 72 -26.79 -3.62 1.05
C ARG A 72 -27.29 -5.05 0.86
N GLY A 73 -26.38 -6.03 0.78
CA GLY A 73 -26.75 -7.45 0.68
C GLY A 73 -27.49 -7.96 1.91
N SER A 74 -27.20 -7.41 3.09
CA SER A 74 -27.93 -7.72 4.33
C SER A 74 -29.32 -7.08 4.37
N ALA A 75 -29.50 -5.89 3.77
CA ALA A 75 -30.80 -5.23 3.68
C ALA A 75 -31.76 -5.89 2.69
N ALA A 76 -31.25 -6.55 1.63
CA ALA A 76 -32.07 -7.25 0.63
C ALA A 76 -32.51 -8.68 1.05
N ARG A 77 -32.00 -9.18 2.19
CA ARG A 77 -32.31 -10.53 2.71
C ARG A 77 -33.26 -10.49 3.92
N ARG A 78 -33.86 -9.33 4.21
CA ARG A 78 -34.84 -9.14 5.29
C ARG A 78 -36.23 -8.94 4.72
#